data_AF-D2SAJ3-F1
#
_entry.id   AF-D2SAJ3-F1
#
_cell.length_a   1.000
_cell.length_b   1.000
_cell.length_c   1.000
_cell.angle_alpha   90.00
_cell.angle_beta   90.00
_cell.angle_gamma   90.00
#
_symmetry.space_group_name_H-M   'P 1'
#
loop_
_entity.id
_entity.type
_entity.pdbx_description
1 polymer ?
#
loop_
_entity_poly.entity_id
_entity_poly.type
_entity_poly.pdbx_seq_one_letter_code
_entity_poly.pdbx_strand_id
1 'polypeptide(L)'
;MITTRLGDVATTCVPPAAVTALLEGRSASVAVPDSLAALVAELERLPSWVRPERLQRGGAAYLGIGTVWMQLLLGPGSLINTYRSPGLARVLTSSGRLVTRAPRRIQETGAWLGSAVQPGALRVGAPGYVATAQVRLFYARMRAELLRWWWDVEQWGVPINQADLARTLLDFTYVPIRAMGRLGSACALTSGTTSTISSATSPTCSGSIPSCRWTTTRGRRTWRRCWRWSRRRRTRGPARWSRRCWRPTRNC
;
A
#
# COMPACT_ATOMS: atom_id res chain seq x y z
N MET A 1 -35.53 -29.00 -12.29
CA MET A 1 -35.83 -27.72 -11.60
C MET A 1 -34.89 -27.68 -10.40
N ILE A 2 -33.79 -26.93 -10.38
CA ILE A 2 -33.72 -25.46 -10.41
C ILE A 2 -32.51 -25.06 -11.28
N THR A 3 -32.82 -24.53 -12.45
CA THR A 3 -31.95 -23.70 -13.27
C THR A 3 -31.91 -22.30 -12.66
N THR A 4 -30.85 -21.95 -11.92
CA THR A 4 -30.59 -20.55 -11.57
C THR A 4 -29.61 -19.98 -12.58
N ARG A 5 -30.11 -19.01 -13.32
CA ARG A 5 -29.51 -18.35 -14.48
C ARG A 5 -28.12 -17.81 -14.18
N LEU A 6 -27.23 -18.02 -15.14
CA LEU A 6 -25.95 -17.34 -15.35
C LEU A 6 -26.12 -15.83 -15.69
N GLY A 7 -27.06 -15.13 -15.02
CA GLY A 7 -27.58 -13.83 -15.45
C GLY A 7 -27.22 -12.60 -14.62
N ASP A 8 -26.85 -12.73 -13.33
CA ASP A 8 -26.93 -11.57 -12.42
C ASP A 8 -25.59 -11.09 -11.83
N VAL A 9 -24.45 -11.52 -12.37
CA VAL A 9 -23.20 -10.75 -12.21
C VAL A 9 -22.83 -10.20 -13.57
N ALA A 10 -23.63 -9.24 -14.02
CA ALA A 10 -23.14 -8.23 -14.96
C ALA A 10 -21.86 -7.66 -14.34
N THR A 11 -20.72 -8.23 -14.73
CA THR A 11 -19.43 -7.61 -14.55
C THR A 11 -19.44 -6.48 -15.56
N THR A 12 -20.13 -5.38 -15.23
CA THR A 12 -20.05 -4.16 -16.02
C THR A 12 -18.60 -3.77 -15.95
N CYS A 13 -17.83 -4.11 -16.98
CA CYS A 13 -16.45 -3.70 -17.11
C CYS A 13 -16.48 -2.18 -17.23
N VAL A 14 -16.40 -1.49 -16.09
CA VAL A 14 -16.29 -0.03 -16.07
C VAL A 14 -15.02 0.31 -16.86
N PRO A 15 -15.14 1.07 -17.95
CA PRO A 15 -13.99 1.39 -18.78
C PRO A 15 -12.90 2.09 -17.93
N PRO A 16 -11.60 1.80 -18.12
CA PRO A 16 -10.53 2.47 -17.39
C PRO A 16 -10.60 4.00 -17.49
N ALA A 17 -11.07 4.52 -18.62
CA ALA A 17 -11.31 5.94 -18.84
C ALA A 17 -12.42 6.50 -17.91
N ALA A 18 -13.51 5.76 -17.72
CA ALA A 18 -14.59 6.16 -16.82
C ALA A 18 -14.14 6.15 -15.35
N VAL A 19 -13.35 5.13 -14.94
CA VAL A 19 -12.74 5.09 -13.60
C VAL A 19 -11.80 6.28 -13.40
N THR A 20 -10.97 6.58 -14.39
CA THR A 20 -10.00 7.69 -14.31
C THR A 20 -10.72 9.03 -14.24
N ALA A 21 -11.73 9.25 -15.09
CA ALA A 21 -12.56 10.46 -15.06
C ALA A 21 -13.20 10.68 -13.68
N LEU A 22 -13.77 9.62 -13.09
CA LEU A 22 -14.35 9.67 -11.75
C LEU A 22 -13.30 10.05 -10.68
N LEU A 23 -12.12 9.42 -10.72
CA LEU A 23 -11.02 9.73 -9.79
C LEU A 23 -10.45 11.15 -9.99
N GLU A 24 -10.59 11.72 -11.17
CA GLU A 24 -10.21 13.10 -11.50
C GLU A 24 -11.30 14.12 -11.10
N GLY A 25 -12.39 13.67 -10.47
CA GLY A 25 -13.52 14.52 -10.05
C GLY A 25 -14.44 14.93 -11.21
N ARG A 26 -14.33 14.27 -12.37
CA ARG A 26 -15.21 14.48 -13.52
C ARG A 26 -16.35 13.46 -13.53
N SER A 27 -17.45 13.80 -14.19
CA SER A 27 -18.55 12.87 -14.41
C SER A 27 -18.09 11.66 -15.24
N ALA A 28 -18.49 10.47 -14.82
CA ALA A 28 -18.27 9.25 -15.60
C ALA A 28 -19.22 9.21 -16.80
N SER A 29 -18.75 8.70 -17.94
CA SER A 29 -19.56 8.53 -19.16
C SER A 29 -20.53 7.35 -19.10
N VAL A 30 -20.50 6.57 -18.02
CA VAL A 30 -21.28 5.34 -17.84
C VAL A 30 -21.75 5.28 -16.37
N ALA A 31 -22.83 4.54 -16.11
CA ALA A 31 -23.29 4.24 -14.77
C ALA A 31 -22.15 3.66 -13.90
N VAL A 32 -21.94 4.25 -12.73
CA VAL A 32 -20.88 3.88 -11.78
C VAL A 32 -21.44 2.84 -10.81
N PRO A 33 -20.79 1.67 -10.65
CA PRO A 33 -21.21 0.70 -9.65
C PRO A 33 -21.08 1.23 -8.21
N ASP A 34 -22.00 0.84 -7.33
CA ASP A 34 -22.02 1.28 -5.92
C ASP A 34 -20.69 1.00 -5.19
N SER A 35 -20.03 -0.11 -5.51
CA SER A 35 -18.73 -0.47 -4.92
C SER A 35 -17.61 0.50 -5.30
N LEU A 36 -17.65 1.05 -6.52
CA LEU A 36 -16.69 2.06 -6.97
C LEU A 36 -17.01 3.42 -6.36
N ALA A 37 -18.29 3.81 -6.28
CA ALA A 37 -18.71 5.01 -5.59
C ALA A 37 -18.32 4.98 -4.10
N ALA A 38 -18.52 3.85 -3.42
CA ALA A 38 -18.12 3.64 -2.03
C ALA A 38 -16.60 3.76 -1.83
N LEU A 39 -15.80 3.27 -2.78
CA LEU A 39 -14.34 3.42 -2.75
C LEU A 39 -13.92 4.89 -2.86
N VAL A 40 -14.54 5.66 -3.77
CA VAL A 40 -14.25 7.08 -3.94
C VAL A 40 -14.63 7.86 -2.68
N ALA A 41 -15.83 7.62 -2.15
CA ALA A 41 -16.26 8.22 -0.88
C ALA A 41 -15.33 7.85 0.30
N GLU A 42 -14.75 6.65 0.30
CA GLU A 42 -13.73 6.26 1.28
C GLU A 42 -12.41 7.00 1.08
N LEU A 43 -11.96 7.16 -0.17
CA LEU A 43 -10.72 7.86 -0.53
C LEU A 43 -10.75 9.34 -0.17
N GLU A 44 -11.90 9.98 -0.32
CA GLU A 44 -12.08 11.41 -0.04
C GLU A 44 -12.26 11.71 1.45
N ARG A 45 -12.54 10.68 2.27
CA ARG A 45 -12.65 10.82 3.72
C ARG A 45 -11.28 10.94 4.36
N LEU A 46 -10.76 12.17 4.46
CA LEU A 46 -9.51 12.44 5.13
C LEU A 46 -9.63 12.14 6.65
N PRO A 47 -8.80 11.26 7.22
CA PRO A 47 -8.83 10.98 8.64
C PRO A 47 -8.41 12.21 9.48
N SER A 48 -9.04 12.42 10.63
CA SER A 48 -8.83 13.60 11.49
C SER A 48 -7.38 13.79 11.98
N TRP A 49 -6.58 12.73 12.00
CA TRP A 49 -5.17 12.77 12.38
C TRP A 49 -4.23 13.18 11.24
N VAL A 50 -4.71 13.20 9.99
CA VAL A 50 -3.91 13.62 8.83
C VAL A 50 -3.81 15.15 8.82
N ARG A 51 -2.58 15.65 8.66
CA ARG A 51 -2.28 17.08 8.57
C ARG A 51 -1.63 17.36 7.21
N PRO A 52 -2.26 18.12 6.30
CA PRO A 52 -1.74 18.39 4.95
C PRO A 52 -0.31 18.93 4.95
N GLU A 53 0.05 19.75 5.93
CA GLU A 53 1.38 20.35 6.07
C GLU A 53 2.44 19.28 6.34
N ARG A 54 2.09 18.22 7.09
CA ARG A 54 2.99 17.08 7.33
C ARG A 54 3.17 16.24 6.08
N LEU A 55 2.14 16.11 5.25
CA LEU A 55 2.23 15.41 3.98
C LEU A 55 3.18 16.13 3.02
N GLN A 56 3.03 17.46 2.91
CA GLN A 56 3.89 18.32 2.09
C GLN A 56 5.35 18.28 2.56
N ARG A 57 5.59 18.45 3.87
CA ARG A 57 6.93 18.32 4.45
C ARG A 57 7.55 16.93 4.20
N GLY A 58 6.72 15.89 4.30
CA GLY A 58 7.15 14.52 4.03
C GLY A 58 7.57 14.30 2.58
N GLY A 59 6.82 14.87 1.63
CA GLY A 59 7.14 14.86 0.20
C GLY A 59 8.40 15.65 -0.12
N ALA A 60 8.54 16.87 0.42
CA ALA A 60 9.75 17.68 0.24
C ALA A 60 11.01 16.97 0.79
N ALA A 61 10.91 16.37 1.99
CA ALA A 61 12.01 15.60 2.58
C ALA A 61 12.36 14.36 1.73
N TYR A 62 11.36 13.70 1.13
CA TYR A 62 11.57 12.58 0.23
C TYR A 62 12.30 13.01 -1.04
N LEU A 63 11.85 14.10 -1.68
CA LEU A 63 12.48 14.67 -2.87
C LEU A 63 13.92 15.12 -2.61
N GLY A 64 14.21 15.64 -1.42
CA GLY A 64 15.55 16.07 -1.01
C GLY A 64 16.60 14.95 -0.85
N ILE A 65 16.19 13.67 -0.83
CA ILE A 65 17.13 12.53 -0.77
C ILE A 65 17.90 12.37 -2.09
N GLY A 66 17.29 12.78 -3.21
CA GLY A 66 17.85 12.62 -4.55
C GLY A 66 17.66 11.21 -5.13
N THR A 67 17.40 11.15 -6.44
CA THR A 67 16.95 9.94 -7.15
C THR A 67 17.91 8.75 -7.01
N VAL A 68 19.22 8.96 -7.07
CA VAL A 68 20.21 7.87 -6.99
C VAL A 68 20.13 7.17 -5.63
N TRP A 69 20.11 7.92 -4.54
CA TRP A 69 19.98 7.38 -3.19
C TRP A 69 18.63 6.71 -2.99
N MET A 70 17.55 7.28 -3.52
CA MET A 70 16.22 6.68 -3.49
C MET A 70 16.24 5.28 -4.13
N GLN A 71 16.83 5.15 -5.32
CA GLN A 71 16.90 3.87 -6.03
C GLN A 71 17.70 2.82 -5.24
N LEU A 72 18.80 3.22 -4.60
CA LEU A 72 19.59 2.32 -3.75
C LEU A 72 18.85 1.90 -2.47
N LEU A 73 18.16 2.83 -1.82
CA LEU A 73 17.47 2.58 -0.55
C LEU A 73 16.17 1.78 -0.76
N LEU A 74 15.40 2.09 -1.81
CA LEU A 74 14.17 1.39 -2.13
C LEU A 74 14.44 0.07 -2.85
N GLY A 75 15.39 0.04 -3.79
CA GLY A 75 15.74 -1.15 -4.56
C GLY A 75 16.31 -2.26 -3.68
N PRO A 76 17.64 -2.39 -3.56
CA PRO A 76 18.23 -3.44 -2.73
C PRO A 76 17.87 -3.30 -1.24
N GLY A 77 17.73 -2.08 -0.72
CA GLY A 77 17.40 -1.87 0.69
C GLY A 77 16.03 -2.41 1.10
N SER A 78 14.99 -2.13 0.31
CA SER A 78 13.60 -2.47 0.68
C SER A 78 13.10 -3.74 -0.02
N LEU A 79 13.30 -3.89 -1.34
CA LEU A 79 12.77 -5.03 -2.11
C LEU A 79 13.29 -6.37 -1.60
N ILE A 80 14.58 -6.47 -1.27
CA ILE A 80 15.16 -7.71 -0.73
C ILE A 80 14.46 -8.13 0.56
N ASN A 81 14.05 -7.17 1.41
CA ASN A 81 13.34 -7.51 2.64
C ASN A 81 11.86 -7.88 2.40
N THR A 82 11.22 -7.26 1.41
CA THR A 82 9.85 -7.56 0.99
C THR A 82 9.76 -8.99 0.45
N TYR A 83 10.71 -9.41 -0.40
CA TYR A 83 10.75 -10.75 -1.01
C TYR A 83 11.06 -11.88 -0.01
N ARG A 84 11.56 -11.53 1.19
CA ARG A 84 11.76 -12.52 2.27
C ARG A 84 10.46 -12.99 2.92
N SER A 85 9.32 -12.36 2.64
CA SER A 85 8.01 -12.86 3.10
C SER A 85 7.46 -13.86 2.08
N PRO A 86 7.26 -15.14 2.44
CA PRO A 86 6.80 -16.17 1.50
C PRO A 86 5.45 -15.83 0.84
N GLY A 87 4.51 -15.29 1.61
CA GLY A 87 3.19 -14.89 1.09
C GLY A 87 3.30 -13.74 0.08
N LEU A 88 4.09 -12.69 0.39
CA LEU A 88 4.32 -11.59 -0.55
C LEU A 88 5.05 -12.06 -1.81
N ALA A 89 6.09 -12.89 -1.65
CA ALA A 89 6.82 -13.45 -2.78
C ALA A 89 5.87 -14.21 -3.71
N ARG A 90 4.97 -15.04 -3.16
CA ARG A 90 3.98 -15.79 -3.95
C ARG A 90 2.98 -14.88 -4.68
N VAL A 91 2.49 -13.80 -4.04
CA VAL A 91 1.64 -12.79 -4.72
C VAL A 91 2.40 -12.11 -5.86
N LEU A 92 3.68 -11.86 -5.69
CA LEU A 92 4.47 -11.14 -6.69
C LEU A 92 4.85 -12.02 -7.89
N THR A 93 5.11 -13.31 -7.66
CA THR A 93 5.44 -14.28 -8.71
C THR A 93 4.22 -14.86 -9.41
N SER A 94 3.03 -14.81 -8.80
CA SER A 94 1.81 -15.42 -9.34
C SER A 94 1.42 -14.92 -10.74
N SER A 95 1.70 -13.66 -11.07
CA SER A 95 1.40 -13.09 -12.38
C SER A 95 2.47 -13.36 -13.45
N GLY A 96 3.61 -13.98 -13.09
CA GLY A 96 4.78 -14.14 -13.97
C GLY A 96 5.51 -12.83 -14.32
N ARG A 97 4.85 -11.67 -14.21
CA ARG A 97 5.39 -10.34 -14.58
C ARG A 97 6.61 -9.94 -13.76
N LEU A 98 6.79 -10.47 -12.55
CA LEU A 98 8.02 -10.23 -11.79
C LEU A 98 9.24 -10.91 -12.42
N VAL A 99 9.06 -12.03 -13.12
CA VAL A 99 10.13 -12.77 -13.79
C VAL A 99 10.37 -12.19 -15.18
N THR A 100 9.30 -11.91 -15.93
CA THR A 100 9.40 -11.52 -17.35
C THR A 100 9.50 -10.01 -17.58
N ARG A 101 9.08 -9.18 -16.62
CA ARG A 101 8.97 -7.71 -16.79
C ARG A 101 9.42 -6.95 -15.53
N ALA A 102 10.43 -7.47 -14.82
CA ALA A 102 10.92 -6.87 -13.57
C ALA A 102 11.30 -5.38 -13.72
N PRO A 103 12.06 -4.94 -14.75
CA PRO A 103 12.45 -3.54 -14.89
C PRO A 103 11.25 -2.62 -15.05
N ARG A 104 10.24 -3.05 -15.83
CA ARG A 104 9.02 -2.28 -16.03
C ARG A 104 8.24 -2.10 -14.74
N ARG A 105 8.15 -3.12 -13.88
CA ARG A 105 7.47 -3.01 -12.58
C ARG A 105 8.17 -2.06 -11.63
N ILE A 106 9.50 -2.04 -11.66
CA ILE A 106 10.30 -1.08 -10.88
C ILE A 106 10.01 0.34 -11.37
N GLN A 107 9.98 0.56 -12.69
CA GLN A 107 9.62 1.86 -13.28
C GLN A 107 8.19 2.29 -12.94
N GLU A 108 7.20 1.38 -13.04
CA GLU A 108 5.80 1.65 -12.68
C GLU A 108 5.68 2.10 -11.20
N THR A 109 6.40 1.43 -10.30
CA THR A 109 6.43 1.79 -8.87
C THR A 109 7.12 3.13 -8.64
N GLY A 110 8.25 3.37 -9.32
CA GLY A 110 8.98 4.63 -9.25
C GLY A 110 8.17 5.82 -9.78
N ALA A 111 7.44 5.64 -10.88
CA ALA A 111 6.57 6.66 -11.46
C ALA A 111 5.40 7.00 -10.53
N TRP A 112 4.73 5.98 -9.97
CA TRP A 112 3.68 6.20 -8.96
C TRP A 112 4.21 6.94 -7.74
N LEU A 113 5.36 6.53 -7.21
CA LEU A 113 5.93 7.16 -6.03
C LEU A 113 6.36 8.60 -6.31
N GLY A 114 6.98 8.84 -7.47
CA GLY A 114 7.36 10.16 -7.94
C GLY A 114 6.18 11.11 -8.09
N SER A 115 5.01 10.62 -8.54
CA SER A 115 3.79 11.44 -8.62
C SER A 115 3.15 11.67 -7.25
N ALA A 116 3.17 10.68 -6.36
CA ALA A 116 2.54 10.76 -5.04
C ALA A 116 3.24 11.74 -4.07
N VAL A 117 4.55 11.96 -4.22
CA VAL A 117 5.35 12.79 -3.30
C VAL A 117 5.41 14.27 -3.70
N GLN A 118 4.85 14.64 -4.86
CA GLN A 118 4.84 16.04 -5.30
C GLN A 118 3.96 16.91 -4.39
N PRO A 119 4.29 18.20 -4.22
CA PRO A 119 3.45 19.14 -3.47
C PRO A 119 2.00 19.15 -3.97
N GLY A 120 1.05 18.86 -3.08
CA GLY A 120 -0.37 18.87 -3.41
C GLY A 120 -0.86 17.72 -4.30
N ALA A 121 -0.01 16.76 -4.67
CA ALA A 121 -0.40 15.69 -5.58
C ALA A 121 -1.34 14.64 -4.99
N LEU A 122 -1.56 14.65 -3.68
CA LEU A 122 -2.54 13.81 -2.98
C LEU A 122 -3.90 14.50 -2.76
N ARG A 123 -4.09 15.73 -3.27
CA ARG A 123 -5.42 16.36 -3.31
C ARG A 123 -6.34 15.55 -4.22
N VAL A 124 -7.64 15.55 -3.94
CA VAL A 124 -8.64 14.89 -4.79
C VAL A 124 -8.48 15.34 -6.25
N GLY A 125 -8.48 14.39 -7.16
CA GLY A 125 -8.27 14.60 -8.59
C GLY A 125 -6.83 14.87 -9.04
N ALA A 126 -5.88 15.08 -8.13
CA ALA A 126 -4.49 15.31 -8.50
C ALA A 126 -3.80 14.00 -8.95
N PRO A 127 -2.71 14.07 -9.75
CA PRO A 127 -2.10 12.87 -10.35
C PRO A 127 -1.64 11.81 -9.34
N GLY A 128 -1.11 12.22 -8.19
CA GLY A 128 -0.69 11.31 -7.12
C GLY A 128 -1.88 10.61 -6.46
N TYR A 129 -3.00 11.31 -6.26
CA TYR A 129 -4.26 10.76 -5.77
C TYR A 129 -4.82 9.70 -6.74
N VAL A 130 -4.93 10.06 -8.02
CA VAL A 130 -5.44 9.16 -9.07
C VAL A 130 -4.58 7.90 -9.18
N ALA A 131 -3.26 8.07 -9.29
CA ALA A 131 -2.34 6.93 -9.40
C ALA A 131 -2.41 6.03 -8.15
N THR A 132 -2.56 6.61 -6.97
CA THR A 132 -2.71 5.87 -5.71
C THR A 132 -4.02 5.08 -5.65
N ALA A 133 -5.13 5.69 -6.08
CA ALA A 133 -6.42 5.00 -6.18
C ALA A 133 -6.38 3.85 -7.20
N GLN A 134 -5.71 4.05 -8.34
CA GLN A 134 -5.49 3.00 -9.35
C GLN A 134 -4.67 1.82 -8.78
N VAL A 135 -3.63 2.08 -7.97
CA VAL A 135 -2.87 1.01 -7.29
C VAL A 135 -3.78 0.20 -6.35
N ARG A 136 -4.68 0.86 -5.61
CA ARG A 136 -5.64 0.16 -4.73
C ARG A 136 -6.62 -0.70 -5.52
N LEU A 137 -7.15 -0.21 -6.65
CA LEU A 137 -8.00 -0.97 -7.55
C LEU A 137 -7.27 -2.17 -8.15
N PHE A 138 -6.01 -1.98 -8.55
CA PHE A 138 -5.15 -3.06 -9.02
C PHE A 138 -4.98 -4.16 -7.96
N TYR A 139 -4.73 -3.79 -6.71
CA TYR A 139 -4.64 -4.75 -5.60
C TYR A 139 -5.96 -5.45 -5.29
N ALA A 140 -7.09 -4.74 -5.37
CA ALA A 140 -8.41 -5.35 -5.22
C ALA A 140 -8.67 -6.40 -6.31
N ARG A 141 -8.38 -6.06 -7.57
CA ARG A 141 -8.47 -7.00 -8.70
C ARG A 141 -7.53 -8.19 -8.53
N MET A 142 -6.26 -7.96 -8.23
CA MET A 142 -5.30 -9.03 -8.00
C MET A 142 -5.74 -9.98 -6.88
N ARG A 143 -6.26 -9.45 -5.77
CA ARG A 143 -6.80 -10.26 -4.68
C ARG A 143 -7.95 -11.13 -5.17
N ALA A 144 -8.92 -10.55 -5.89
CA ALA A 144 -10.08 -11.27 -6.39
C ALA A 144 -9.67 -12.39 -7.36
N GLU A 145 -8.74 -12.12 -8.29
CA GLU A 145 -8.20 -13.14 -9.19
C GLU A 145 -7.50 -14.25 -8.42
N LEU A 146 -6.59 -13.93 -7.49
CA LEU A 146 -5.85 -14.96 -6.75
C LEU A 146 -6.78 -15.90 -5.97
N LEU A 147 -7.81 -15.34 -5.34
CA LEU A 147 -8.81 -16.11 -4.61
C LEU A 147 -9.68 -17.00 -5.52
N ARG A 148 -9.83 -16.67 -6.81
CA ARG A 148 -10.61 -17.47 -7.76
C ARG A 148 -9.87 -18.69 -8.28
N TRP A 149 -8.56 -18.60 -8.50
CA TRP A 149 -7.85 -19.61 -9.30
C TRP A 149 -7.05 -20.64 -8.46
N TRP A 150 -6.08 -20.20 -7.64
CA TRP A 150 -5.09 -21.13 -7.07
C TRP A 150 -4.51 -20.75 -5.72
N TRP A 151 -5.18 -19.87 -4.96
CA TRP A 151 -4.64 -19.39 -3.69
C TRP A 151 -5.07 -20.22 -2.49
N ASP A 152 -4.12 -20.91 -1.87
CA ASP A 152 -4.31 -21.60 -0.60
C ASP A 152 -4.39 -20.59 0.56
N VAL A 153 -5.62 -20.26 0.97
CA VAL A 153 -5.89 -19.32 2.07
C VAL A 153 -5.47 -19.91 3.43
N GLU A 154 -5.52 -21.23 3.61
CA GLU A 154 -5.13 -21.86 4.86
C GLU A 154 -3.62 -21.74 5.08
N GLN A 155 -2.84 -22.00 4.02
CA GLN A 155 -1.39 -21.91 4.07
C GLN A 155 -0.88 -20.47 4.09
N TRP A 156 -1.48 -19.58 3.29
CA TRP A 156 -0.93 -18.24 3.04
C TRP A 156 -1.77 -17.08 3.60
N GLY A 157 -2.93 -17.35 4.19
CA GLY A 157 -3.91 -16.32 4.54
C GLY A 157 -4.49 -15.62 3.30
N VAL A 158 -5.40 -14.66 3.50
CA VAL A 158 -5.96 -13.88 2.37
C VAL A 158 -4.84 -13.10 1.65
N PRO A 159 -4.77 -13.11 0.31
CA PRO A 159 -3.74 -12.40 -0.44
C PRO A 159 -3.86 -10.88 -0.22
N ILE A 160 -2.72 -10.17 -0.24
CA ILE A 160 -2.64 -8.69 -0.09
C ILE A 160 -3.27 -8.18 1.24
N ASN A 161 -3.29 -9.00 2.29
CA ASN A 161 -3.93 -8.65 3.57
C ASN A 161 -3.30 -7.40 4.24
N GLN A 162 -4.01 -6.82 5.20
CA GLN A 162 -3.58 -5.60 5.91
C GLN A 162 -2.21 -5.75 6.60
N ALA A 163 -1.87 -6.94 7.08
CA ALA A 163 -0.57 -7.16 7.73
C ALA A 163 0.58 -7.17 6.71
N ASP A 164 0.36 -7.74 5.53
CA ASP A 164 1.31 -7.72 4.42
C ASP A 164 1.47 -6.31 3.81
N LEU A 165 0.38 -5.55 3.72
CA LEU A 165 0.41 -4.13 3.33
C LEU A 165 1.18 -3.29 4.37
N ALA A 166 0.88 -3.46 5.66
CA ALA A 166 1.59 -2.76 6.74
C ALA A 166 3.09 -3.14 6.79
N ARG A 167 3.43 -4.40 6.52
CA ARG A 167 4.83 -4.83 6.38
C ARG A 167 5.49 -4.09 5.21
N THR A 168 4.87 -4.11 4.04
CA THR A 168 5.41 -3.47 2.83
C THR A 168 5.61 -1.99 3.08
N LEU A 169 4.64 -1.31 3.68
CA LEU A 169 4.76 0.08 4.10
C LEU A 169 5.97 0.31 4.99
N LEU A 170 6.21 -0.55 6.00
CA LEU A 170 7.38 -0.43 6.87
C LEU A 170 8.69 -0.73 6.14
N ASP A 171 8.68 -1.69 5.22
CA ASP A 171 9.85 -2.03 4.40
C ASP A 171 10.26 -0.82 3.53
N PHE A 172 9.31 -0.08 2.97
CA PHE A 172 9.59 1.10 2.13
C PHE A 172 9.73 2.43 2.89
N THR A 173 9.48 2.47 4.19
CA THR A 173 9.62 3.69 5.01
C THR A 173 10.73 3.56 6.03
N TYR A 174 10.63 2.57 6.92
CA TYR A 174 11.55 2.39 8.04
C TYR A 174 12.93 1.89 7.59
N VAL A 175 13.01 0.97 6.62
CA VAL A 175 14.28 0.40 6.16
C VAL A 175 15.14 1.47 5.45
N PRO A 176 14.62 2.27 4.51
CA PRO A 176 15.35 3.39 3.92
C PRO A 176 15.87 4.40 4.95
N ILE A 177 15.02 4.84 5.89
CA ILE A 177 15.41 5.78 6.96
C ILE A 177 16.58 5.22 7.77
N ARG A 178 16.52 3.94 8.13
CA ARG A 178 17.58 3.28 8.88
C ARG A 178 18.85 3.10 8.06
N ALA A 179 18.74 2.82 6.77
CA ALA A 179 19.88 2.67 5.87
C ALA A 179 20.60 4.02 5.68
N MET A 180 19.87 5.11 5.47
CA MET A 180 20.43 6.47 5.44
C MET A 180 21.18 6.83 6.72
N GLY A 181 20.59 6.56 7.88
CA GLY A 181 21.27 6.82 9.17
C GLY A 181 22.56 6.02 9.38
N ARG A 182 22.75 4.90 8.66
CA ARG A 182 24.00 4.12 8.68
C ARG A 182 25.04 4.63 7.69
N LEU A 183 24.60 5.31 6.63
CA LEU A 183 25.47 5.89 5.61
C LEU A 183 25.99 7.29 6.02
N GLY A 184 25.78 7.70 7.29
CA GLY A 184 26.25 8.97 7.83
C GLY A 184 25.42 10.19 7.42
N SER A 185 24.38 10.01 6.59
CA SER A 185 23.50 11.10 6.17
C SER A 185 22.53 11.47 7.29
N ALA A 186 22.80 12.57 7.99
CA ALA A 186 21.89 13.18 8.97
C ALA A 186 20.72 13.90 8.29
N CYS A 187 20.04 13.27 7.33
CA CYS A 187 18.81 13.85 6.79
C CYS A 187 17.66 13.49 7.73
N ALA A 188 17.18 14.51 8.45
CA ALA A 188 16.11 14.39 9.43
C ALA A 188 14.77 14.04 8.77
N LEU A 189 14.61 12.78 8.35
CA LEU A 189 13.31 12.17 8.02
C LEU A 189 12.52 12.01 9.32
N THR A 190 12.03 13.16 9.80
CA THR A 190 11.09 13.23 10.90
C THR A 190 9.76 12.66 10.44
N SER A 191 8.95 12.24 11.41
CA SER A 191 7.64 11.56 11.35
C SER A 191 6.61 11.95 10.24
N GLY A 192 6.84 12.96 9.41
CA GLY A 192 5.95 13.35 8.30
C GLY A 192 6.01 12.43 7.07
N THR A 193 7.20 11.95 6.66
CA THR A 193 7.35 11.11 5.45
C THR A 193 6.65 9.75 5.57
N THR A 194 6.60 9.19 6.78
CA THR A 194 5.84 7.95 7.06
C THR A 194 4.34 8.16 6.87
N SER A 195 3.79 9.34 7.19
CA SER A 195 2.37 9.64 7.01
C SER A 195 1.96 9.70 5.55
N THR A 196 2.80 10.27 4.66
CA THR A 196 2.50 10.42 3.22
C THR A 196 2.42 9.07 2.50
N ILE A 197 3.36 8.16 2.76
CA ILE A 197 3.36 6.83 2.14
C ILE A 197 2.25 5.95 2.76
N SER A 198 1.98 6.12 4.07
CA SER A 198 0.94 5.37 4.79
C SER A 198 -0.49 5.76 4.36
N SER A 199 -0.75 7.05 4.08
CA SER A 199 -2.06 7.49 3.57
C SER A 199 -2.32 6.99 2.15
N ALA A 200 -1.26 6.76 1.36
CA ALA A 200 -1.40 6.30 -0.01
C ALA A 200 -1.76 4.80 -0.11
N THR A 201 -1.32 3.95 0.81
CA THR A 201 -1.43 2.48 0.61
C THR A 201 -2.66 1.81 1.23
N SER A 202 -3.39 2.42 2.18
CA SER A 202 -4.61 1.82 2.78
C SER A 202 -5.43 2.79 3.67
N PRO A 203 -6.71 3.10 3.36
CA PRO A 203 -7.59 3.86 4.25
C PRO A 203 -8.23 3.02 5.37
N THR A 204 -8.27 1.69 5.29
CA THR A 204 -8.72 0.86 6.42
C THR A 204 -7.73 0.84 7.58
N CYS A 205 -6.46 1.16 7.32
CA CYS A 205 -5.51 1.48 8.39
C CYS A 205 -5.79 2.86 9.00
N SER A 206 -6.60 3.72 8.38
CA SER A 206 -6.87 5.07 8.86
C SER A 206 -7.72 5.14 10.12
N GLY A 207 -8.70 4.25 10.26
CA GLY A 207 -9.45 4.10 11.53
C GLY A 207 -8.61 3.44 12.62
N SER A 208 -7.42 2.98 12.25
CA SER A 208 -6.59 2.15 13.08
C SER A 208 -5.33 2.93 13.51
N ILE A 209 -4.80 3.89 12.73
CA ILE A 209 -3.54 4.61 13.00
C ILE A 209 -3.92 5.82 13.86
N PRO A 210 -3.91 5.72 15.21
CA PRO A 210 -4.00 6.91 16.02
C PRO A 210 -2.81 7.81 15.71
N SER A 211 -3.02 9.11 15.90
CA SER A 211 -2.10 10.25 15.85
C SER A 211 -0.76 10.10 16.61
N CYS A 212 -0.44 8.91 17.11
CA CYS A 212 0.70 8.68 17.97
C CYS A 212 2.03 8.92 17.22
N ARG A 213 2.84 9.80 17.79
CA ARG A 213 4.22 10.11 17.40
C ARG A 213 5.00 8.84 17.00
N TRP A 214 5.23 8.66 15.70
CA TRP A 214 6.05 7.57 15.16
C TRP A 214 7.52 7.86 15.45
N THR A 215 8.08 7.16 16.43
CA THR A 215 9.52 7.19 16.72
C THR A 215 10.23 6.04 16.02
N THR A 216 11.51 6.22 15.69
CA THR A 216 12.38 5.16 15.11
C THR A 216 12.39 3.89 15.97
N THR A 217 12.30 4.02 17.30
CA THR A 217 12.19 2.91 18.26
C THR A 217 10.87 2.17 18.14
N ARG A 218 9.73 2.87 18.00
CA ARG A 218 8.41 2.25 17.81
C ARG A 218 8.32 1.56 16.45
N GLY A 219 8.80 2.22 15.39
CA GLY A 219 8.89 1.64 14.05
C GLY A 219 9.73 0.35 14.03
N ARG A 220 10.89 0.35 14.70
CA ARG A 220 11.73 -0.85 14.87
C ARG A 220 10.97 -2.00 15.55
N ARG A 221 10.24 -1.72 16.63
CA ARG A 221 9.49 -2.73 17.39
C ARG A 221 8.35 -3.31 16.54
N THR A 222 7.57 -2.48 15.86
CA THR A 222 6.49 -2.91 14.97
C THR A 222 7.03 -3.70 13.78
N TRP A 223 8.08 -3.20 13.10
CA TRP A 223 8.74 -3.90 12.00
C TRP A 223 9.27 -5.27 12.43
N ARG A 224 9.95 -5.38 13.58
CA ARG A 224 10.43 -6.67 14.11
C ARG A 224 9.29 -7.64 14.40
N ARG A 225 8.12 -7.17 14.86
CA ARG A 225 6.94 -8.01 15.10
C ARG A 225 6.35 -8.54 13.78
N CYS A 226 6.09 -7.66 12.82
CA CYS A 226 5.62 -8.04 11.48
C CYS A 226 6.61 -8.99 10.77
N TRP A 227 7.91 -8.76 10.95
CA TRP A 227 8.96 -9.57 10.38
C TRP A 227 9.04 -10.98 11.00
N ARG A 228 9.00 -11.10 12.33
CA ARG A 228 8.97 -12.41 13.01
C ARG A 228 7.71 -13.19 12.66
N TRP A 229 6.57 -12.51 12.51
CA TRP A 229 5.31 -13.16 12.15
C TRP A 229 5.36 -13.77 10.75
N SER A 230 5.84 -13.04 9.73
CA SER A 230 5.88 -13.58 8.37
C SER A 230 6.79 -14.81 8.25
N ARG A 231 7.85 -14.89 9.06
CA ARG A 231 8.73 -16.07 9.11
C ARG A 231 8.07 -17.26 9.81
N ARG A 232 7.26 -17.01 10.85
CA ARG A 232 6.57 -18.05 11.62
C ARG A 232 5.29 -18.58 10.96
N ARG A 233 4.82 -17.96 9.86
CA ARG A 233 3.69 -18.46 9.05
C ARG A 233 3.87 -19.88 8.52
N ARG A 234 5.10 -20.40 8.42
CA ARG A 234 5.36 -21.80 8.03
C ARG A 234 4.85 -22.83 9.06
N THR A 235 4.56 -22.43 10.31
CA THR A 235 4.29 -23.39 11.41
C THR A 235 2.99 -23.21 12.17
N ARG A 236 2.23 -22.11 11.98
CA ARG A 236 0.95 -21.87 12.69
C ARG A 236 -0.01 -21.09 11.79
N GLY A 237 -1.21 -21.65 11.56
CA GLY A 237 -2.22 -21.21 10.59
C GLY A 237 -2.80 -19.78 10.74
N PRO A 238 -3.77 -19.40 9.89
CA PRO A 238 -3.97 -18.03 9.42
C PRO A 238 -4.76 -17.09 10.36
N ALA A 239 -5.58 -17.61 11.29
CA ALA A 239 -6.70 -16.82 11.81
C ALA A 239 -6.42 -15.84 12.98
N ARG A 240 -5.32 -15.96 13.74
CA ARG A 240 -5.28 -15.35 15.11
C ARG A 240 -4.52 -14.02 15.29
N TRP A 241 -3.81 -13.48 14.30
CA TRP A 241 -2.74 -12.48 14.60
C TRP A 241 -2.84 -11.07 14.01
N SER A 242 -3.86 -10.73 13.20
CA SER A 242 -4.05 -9.34 12.69
C SER A 242 -4.08 -8.30 13.82
N ARG A 243 -4.70 -8.64 14.97
CA ARG A 243 -4.78 -7.79 16.18
C ARG A 243 -3.51 -7.72 17.04
N ARG A 244 -2.48 -8.56 16.78
CA ARG A 244 -1.27 -8.65 17.62
C ARG A 244 0.00 -8.13 16.95
N CYS A 245 0.12 -8.20 15.62
CA CYS A 245 1.11 -7.40 14.88
C CYS A 245 0.90 -5.91 15.13
N TRP A 246 -0.37 -5.56 15.32
CA TRP A 246 -0.84 -4.21 15.39
C TRP A 246 -1.78 -4.07 16.59
N ARG A 247 -1.22 -3.69 17.73
CA ARG A 247 -2.00 -3.30 18.91
C ARG A 247 -2.20 -1.78 18.85
N PRO A 248 -3.45 -1.28 18.72
CA PRO A 248 -3.74 0.06 19.19
C PRO A 248 -3.48 0.04 20.71
N THR A 249 -2.44 0.71 21.16
CA THR A 249 -2.21 0.90 22.59
C THR A 249 -3.16 1.98 23.09
N ARG A 250 -3.89 1.67 24.17
CA ARG A 250 -4.93 2.48 24.85
C ARG A 250 -4.55 3.93 25.24
N ASN A 251 -3.32 4.37 24.97
CA ASN A 251 -2.85 5.73 25.27
C ASN A 251 -2.56 6.46 23.96
N CYS A 252 -3.65 6.67 23.24
CA CYS A 252 -4.00 7.74 22.31
C CYS A 252 -5.55 7.73 22.35
#